data_AF-A0A6C0DEQ4-F1
#
_entry.id   AF-A0A6C0DEQ4-F1
#
_cell.length_a   1.000
_cell.length_b   1.000
_cell.length_c   1.000
_cell.angle_alpha   90.00
_cell.angle_beta   90.00
_cell.angle_gamma   90.00
#
_symmetry.space_group_name_H-M   'P 1'
#
loop_
_entity.id
_entity.type
_entity.pdbx_description
1 polymer ?
#
loop_
_entity_poly.entity_id
_entity_poly.type
_entity_poly.pdbx_seq_one_letter_code
_entity_poly.pdbx_strand_id
1 'polypeptide(L)'
;MKITNNSKLLMSFFLDNKCINHVERTNKTTNILKKLFKELKDASAYIHLKKQNEGSHFYKIHIEKITNISNVPKPKTFNATSFPKEIREHIDTETSYSLSYTFSLFNKEIKIYFIVEENNPELYIDYYNQYIEKILVWLYIVNQYSSKKCSKHLTLYIYFTSLTKKLPPSNIYVLNENNVNTAFTYSCHHDPEIVIFRKEEWFKVLLHETFHNYALDFSDMNTHQDICNPAILSLFPVNSDVNLYEAYTEFWAEIINVLFCSYYVALEHNSTSDDDLLSNFDFFINFERTYGFFQMIKTLNFMGLTYKNLYSKKEESALMRDTLYKEDSNILAYYIIRPILLHNYQGFLSWCDKNNFTLLQFKKTNANLAEFCKFIEKNYKTKSMNESVDCMQKFMIKVNKMKTMKSKKANKEELDFTLSNMRMTICELG
;
A
#
# COMPACT_ATOMS: atom_id res chain seq x y z
N MET A 1 12.26 12.38 -8.60
CA MET A 1 11.29 11.28 -8.74
C MET A 1 10.05 11.75 -9.48
N LYS A 2 9.48 10.92 -10.37
CA LYS A 2 8.26 11.23 -11.14
C LYS A 2 7.24 10.10 -11.01
N ILE A 3 5.99 10.33 -11.42
CA ILE A 3 5.01 9.24 -11.51
C ILE A 3 5.48 8.19 -12.54
N THR A 4 5.44 6.91 -12.16
CA THR A 4 5.91 5.80 -13.02
C THR A 4 5.08 5.66 -14.30
N ASN A 5 5.65 4.98 -15.30
CA ASN A 5 4.94 4.68 -16.54
C ASN A 5 3.71 3.79 -16.32
N ASN A 6 3.78 2.82 -15.42
CA ASN A 6 2.64 1.97 -15.08
C ASN A 6 1.49 2.78 -14.47
N SER A 7 1.80 3.71 -13.54
CA SER A 7 0.81 4.62 -12.97
C SER A 7 0.19 5.53 -14.03
N LYS A 8 1.00 6.10 -14.94
CA LYS A 8 0.50 6.94 -16.05
C LYS A 8 -0.43 6.17 -16.98
N LEU A 9 -0.08 4.94 -17.33
CA LEU A 9 -0.90 4.05 -18.16
C LEU A 9 -2.25 3.78 -17.48
N LEU A 10 -2.25 3.40 -16.21
CA LEU A 10 -3.48 3.14 -15.46
C LEU A 10 -4.33 4.41 -15.31
N MET A 11 -3.71 5.54 -14.96
CA MET A 11 -4.43 6.82 -14.84
C MET A 11 -5.05 7.23 -16.17
N SER A 12 -4.33 7.11 -17.29
CA SER A 12 -4.87 7.37 -18.63
C SER A 12 -6.08 6.48 -18.93
N PHE A 13 -6.02 5.19 -18.59
CA PHE A 13 -7.12 4.26 -18.78
C PHE A 13 -8.38 4.69 -18.02
N PHE A 14 -8.25 5.20 -16.80
CA PHE A 14 -9.40 5.67 -16.01
C PHE A 14 -9.87 7.10 -16.35
N LEU A 15 -9.02 7.94 -16.95
CA LEU A 15 -9.43 9.25 -17.47
C LEU A 15 -10.47 9.12 -18.59
N ASP A 16 -10.29 8.13 -19.46
CA ASP A 16 -11.21 7.85 -20.57
C ASP A 16 -12.48 7.12 -20.12
N ASN A 17 -12.50 6.64 -18.88
CA ASN A 17 -13.55 5.78 -18.34
C ASN A 17 -14.02 6.24 -16.94
N LYS A 18 -14.26 7.54 -16.80
CA LYS A 18 -14.71 8.16 -15.54
C LYS A 18 -16.01 7.52 -15.05
N CYS A 19 -15.92 6.87 -13.90
CA CYS A 19 -17.01 6.11 -13.31
C CYS A 19 -17.33 6.55 -11.89
N ILE A 20 -16.29 6.80 -11.09
CA ILE A 20 -16.45 7.24 -9.71
C ILE A 20 -16.48 8.76 -9.63
N ASN A 21 -17.49 9.31 -8.97
CA ASN A 21 -17.64 10.75 -8.81
C ASN A 21 -16.52 11.31 -7.94
N HIS A 22 -15.98 12.44 -8.37
CA HIS A 22 -15.07 13.24 -7.56
C HIS A 22 -15.84 13.77 -6.35
N VAL A 23 -15.16 13.79 -5.20
CA VAL A 23 -15.74 14.33 -3.97
C VAL A 23 -14.99 15.59 -3.62
N GLU A 24 -15.73 16.67 -3.40
CA GLU A 24 -15.16 17.93 -2.93
C GLU A 24 -14.64 17.79 -1.50
N ARG A 25 -13.47 18.36 -1.25
CA ARG A 25 -12.82 18.30 0.06
C ARG A 25 -13.55 19.19 1.07
N THR A 26 -13.85 18.62 2.24
CA THR A 26 -14.40 19.32 3.39
C THR A 26 -13.35 20.14 4.12
N ASN A 27 -13.77 21.21 4.82
CA ASN A 27 -12.87 22.04 5.63
C ASN A 27 -12.07 21.24 6.67
N LYS A 28 -12.70 20.25 7.33
CA LYS A 28 -12.01 19.38 8.29
C LYS A 28 -10.91 18.56 7.62
N THR A 29 -11.18 18.01 6.43
CA THR A 29 -10.17 17.29 5.65
C THR A 29 -9.05 18.21 5.20
N THR A 30 -9.36 19.41 4.69
CA THR A 30 -8.36 20.43 4.33
C THR A 30 -7.39 20.70 5.49
N ASN A 31 -7.92 20.89 6.70
CA ASN A 31 -7.08 21.16 7.88
C ASN A 31 -6.18 19.97 8.25
N ILE A 32 -6.69 18.74 8.16
CA ILE A 32 -5.89 17.53 8.41
C ILE A 32 -4.77 17.42 7.36
N LEU A 33 -5.09 17.59 6.07
CA LEU A 33 -4.10 17.49 4.99
C LEU A 33 -3.03 18.59 5.10
N LYS A 34 -3.39 19.83 5.45
CA LYS A 34 -2.42 20.90 5.67
C LYS A 34 -1.43 20.56 6.79
N LYS A 35 -1.88 19.94 7.88
CA LYS A 35 -0.99 19.44 8.96
C LYS A 35 -0.03 18.38 8.43
N LEU A 36 -0.54 17.39 7.70
CA LEU A 36 0.29 16.32 7.13
C LEU A 36 1.30 16.85 6.09
N PHE A 37 0.90 17.78 5.22
CA PHE A 37 1.83 18.43 4.30
C PHE A 37 2.87 19.29 5.01
N LYS A 38 2.51 19.94 6.12
CA LYS A 38 3.48 20.65 6.95
C LYS A 38 4.50 19.67 7.53
N GLU A 39 4.08 18.54 8.08
CA GLU A 39 4.99 17.50 8.59
C GLU A 39 5.93 16.99 7.50
N LEU A 40 5.42 16.78 6.28
CA LEU A 40 6.23 16.38 5.13
C LEU A 40 7.26 17.45 4.72
N LYS A 41 6.86 18.72 4.69
CA LYS A 41 7.75 19.86 4.42
C LYS A 41 8.85 19.98 5.48
N ASP A 42 8.49 19.89 6.75
CA ASP A 42 9.42 19.98 7.88
C ASP A 42 10.43 18.82 7.85
N ALA A 43 9.95 17.59 7.58
CA ALA A 43 10.79 16.41 7.45
C ALA A 43 11.78 16.52 6.28
N SER A 44 11.29 16.95 5.11
CA SER A 44 12.11 17.20 3.92
C SER A 44 13.21 18.24 4.19
N ALA A 45 12.85 19.37 4.79
CA ALA A 45 13.81 20.42 5.15
C ALA A 45 14.86 19.92 6.16
N TYR A 46 14.45 19.14 7.17
CA TYR A 46 15.36 18.57 8.16
C TYR A 46 16.38 17.62 7.53
N ILE A 47 15.93 16.68 6.69
CA ILE A 47 16.81 15.72 6.02
C ILE A 47 17.76 16.45 5.06
N HIS A 48 17.25 17.44 4.31
CA HIS A 48 18.06 18.24 3.40
C HIS A 48 19.18 18.99 4.14
N LEU A 49 18.85 19.69 5.23
CA LEU A 49 19.82 20.41 6.05
C LEU A 49 20.87 19.46 6.64
N LYS A 50 20.44 18.29 7.15
CA LYS A 50 21.37 17.33 7.73
C LYS A 50 22.33 16.75 6.69
N LYS A 51 21.83 16.44 5.48
CA LYS A 51 22.66 16.02 4.36
C LYS A 51 23.65 17.10 3.91
N GLN A 52 23.23 18.37 3.87
CA GLN A 52 24.13 19.48 3.57
C GLN A 52 25.26 19.62 4.60
N ASN A 53 24.93 19.50 5.89
CA ASN A 53 25.90 19.67 6.98
C ASN A 53 26.92 18.52 7.05
N GLU A 54 26.48 17.27 6.81
CA GLU A 54 27.34 16.08 6.92
C GLU A 54 28.03 15.72 5.59
N GLY A 55 27.55 16.25 4.48
CA GLY A 55 28.14 16.06 3.15
C GLY A 55 28.24 14.58 2.77
N SER A 56 29.42 14.18 2.31
CA SER A 56 29.72 12.78 1.93
C SER A 56 29.69 11.80 3.10
N HIS A 57 29.67 12.27 4.35
CA HIS A 57 29.63 11.42 5.54
C HIS A 57 28.20 11.07 5.98
N PHE A 58 27.18 11.69 5.39
CA PHE A 58 25.78 11.52 5.80
C PHE A 58 25.31 10.06 5.74
N TYR A 59 25.74 9.31 4.73
CA TYR A 59 25.56 7.86 4.69
C TYR A 59 26.80 7.18 4.10
N LYS A 60 27.13 6.00 4.63
CA LYS A 60 28.15 5.13 4.05
C LYS A 60 27.50 4.19 3.05
N ILE A 61 27.97 4.24 1.80
CA ILE A 61 27.53 3.33 0.73
C ILE A 61 28.56 2.24 0.53
N HIS A 62 28.11 0.99 0.47
CA HIS A 62 28.92 -0.13 0.02
C HIS A 62 28.15 -0.93 -1.03
N ILE A 63 28.77 -1.12 -2.20
CA ILE A 63 28.21 -1.84 -3.34
C ILE A 63 28.99 -3.13 -3.51
N GLU A 64 28.28 -4.24 -3.57
CA GLU A 64 28.87 -5.57 -3.68
C GLU A 64 28.22 -6.36 -4.82
N LYS A 65 29.05 -6.97 -5.66
CA LYS A 65 28.59 -7.91 -6.68
C LYS A 65 28.26 -9.25 -6.02
N ILE A 66 27.07 -9.76 -6.28
CA ILE A 66 26.64 -11.08 -5.81
C ILE A 66 27.18 -12.11 -6.79
N THR A 67 28.07 -12.98 -6.31
CA THR A 67 28.66 -14.06 -7.12
C THR A 67 28.15 -15.44 -6.71
N ASN A 68 27.67 -15.57 -5.46
CA ASN A 68 27.06 -16.78 -4.93
C ASN A 68 25.82 -16.43 -4.11
N ILE A 69 24.88 -17.37 -4.01
CA ILE A 69 23.63 -17.24 -3.23
C ILE A 69 23.90 -16.87 -1.76
N SER A 70 25.03 -17.35 -1.19
CA SER A 70 25.44 -17.04 0.17
C SER A 70 25.82 -15.57 0.38
N ASN A 71 26.08 -14.81 -0.68
CA ASN A 71 26.39 -13.39 -0.61
C ASN A 71 25.13 -12.51 -0.64
N VAL A 72 23.96 -13.07 -0.99
CA VAL A 72 22.71 -12.31 -0.98
C VAL A 72 22.39 -11.91 0.48
N PRO A 73 22.26 -10.60 0.79
CA PRO A 73 21.84 -10.18 2.11
C PRO A 73 20.46 -10.76 2.43
N LYS A 74 20.33 -11.46 3.55
CA LYS A 74 19.07 -12.09 4.01
C LYS A 74 18.68 -11.55 5.39
N PRO A 75 17.36 -11.43 5.68
CA PRO A 75 16.90 -11.15 7.03
C PRO A 75 17.35 -12.26 7.99
N LYS A 76 17.64 -11.88 9.24
CA LYS A 76 18.12 -12.77 10.29
C LYS A 76 17.02 -13.25 11.22
N THR A 77 15.96 -12.47 11.36
CA THR A 77 14.87 -12.72 12.30
C THR A 77 13.76 -13.57 11.70
N PHE A 78 13.71 -13.69 10.38
CA PHE A 78 12.68 -14.43 9.66
C PHE A 78 13.16 -15.80 9.19
N ASN A 79 12.24 -16.77 9.22
CA ASN A 79 12.48 -18.08 8.64
C ASN A 79 12.43 -18.02 7.11
N ALA A 80 13.11 -18.95 6.44
CA ALA A 80 13.07 -19.04 4.98
C ALA A 80 11.65 -19.26 4.44
N THR A 81 10.73 -19.82 5.22
CA THR A 81 9.33 -20.03 4.85
C THR A 81 8.48 -18.75 4.91
N SER A 82 8.99 -17.66 5.50
CA SER A 82 8.30 -16.35 5.51
C SER A 82 8.24 -15.72 4.12
N PHE A 83 9.07 -16.18 3.19
CA PHE A 83 9.00 -15.81 1.78
C PHE A 83 8.26 -16.89 0.98
N PRO A 84 7.37 -16.50 0.04
CA PRO A 84 6.87 -17.44 -0.95
C PRO A 84 8.03 -18.08 -1.71
N LYS A 85 7.92 -19.38 -1.98
CA LYS A 85 9.00 -20.17 -2.60
C LYS A 85 9.48 -19.57 -3.92
N GLU A 86 8.55 -19.16 -4.80
CA GLU A 86 8.83 -18.53 -6.09
C GLU A 86 9.67 -17.25 -5.94
N ILE A 87 9.32 -16.40 -4.98
CA ILE A 87 10.08 -15.16 -4.69
C ILE A 87 11.52 -15.50 -4.27
N ARG A 88 11.70 -16.50 -3.40
CA ARG A 88 13.06 -16.88 -2.95
C ARG A 88 13.91 -17.43 -4.07
N GLU A 89 13.35 -18.32 -4.87
CA GLU A 89 14.05 -18.92 -6.00
C GLU A 89 14.49 -17.83 -6.97
N HIS A 90 13.61 -16.87 -7.27
CA HIS A 90 13.93 -15.72 -8.11
C HIS A 90 15.02 -14.81 -7.51
N ILE A 91 14.97 -14.53 -6.21
CA ILE A 91 16.02 -13.75 -5.54
C ILE A 91 17.37 -14.48 -5.63
N ASP A 92 17.38 -15.80 -5.42
CA ASP A 92 18.60 -16.60 -5.42
C ASP A 92 19.21 -16.74 -6.84
N THR A 93 18.40 -16.66 -7.91
CA THR A 93 18.89 -16.82 -9.29
C THR A 93 19.11 -15.52 -10.06
N GLU A 94 18.30 -14.48 -9.83
CA GLU A 94 18.28 -13.27 -10.68
C GLU A 94 19.02 -12.07 -10.07
N THR A 95 19.40 -12.13 -8.79
CA THR A 95 20.05 -10.98 -8.14
C THR A 95 21.53 -10.85 -8.50
N SER A 96 21.94 -9.64 -8.86
CA SER A 96 23.29 -9.36 -9.39
C SER A 96 24.15 -8.55 -8.42
N TYR A 97 23.54 -7.61 -7.70
CA TYR A 97 24.27 -6.69 -6.81
C TYR A 97 23.48 -6.38 -5.53
N SER A 98 24.21 -5.98 -4.50
CA SER A 98 23.64 -5.36 -3.30
C SER A 98 24.27 -3.99 -3.05
N LEU A 99 23.43 -3.00 -2.73
CA LEU A 99 23.84 -1.68 -2.31
C LEU A 99 23.39 -1.51 -0.86
N SER A 100 24.34 -1.23 0.03
CA SER A 100 24.05 -1.03 1.45
C SER A 100 24.32 0.41 1.86
N TYR A 101 23.35 0.98 2.56
CA TYR A 101 23.40 2.30 3.16
C TYR A 101 23.35 2.16 4.67
N THR A 102 24.29 2.79 5.37
CA THR A 102 24.29 2.83 6.84
C THR A 102 24.40 4.27 7.33
N PHE A 103 23.52 4.65 8.24
CA PHE A 103 23.51 5.97 8.87
C PHE A 103 22.83 5.90 10.25
N SER A 104 23.10 6.90 11.09
CA SER A 104 22.49 7.04 12.41
C SER A 104 21.56 8.24 12.44
N LEU A 105 20.28 8.00 12.70
CA LEU A 105 19.26 9.05 12.76
C LEU A 105 18.27 8.75 13.89
N PHE A 106 17.81 9.79 14.60
CA PHE A 106 16.86 9.66 15.71
C PHE A 106 17.31 8.74 16.86
N ASN A 107 18.62 8.70 17.13
CA ASN A 107 19.24 7.73 18.06
C ASN A 107 19.01 6.27 17.67
N LYS A 108 18.78 6.01 16.38
CA LYS A 108 18.68 4.68 15.79
C LYS A 108 19.76 4.48 14.75
N GLU A 109 20.32 3.28 14.73
CA GLU A 109 21.16 2.83 13.62
C GLU A 109 20.26 2.23 12.54
N ILE A 110 20.31 2.79 11.34
CA ILE A 110 19.47 2.37 10.22
C ILE A 110 20.37 1.81 9.14
N LYS A 111 20.05 0.59 8.72
CA LYS A 111 20.72 -0.11 7.63
C LYS A 111 19.73 -0.45 6.54
N ILE A 112 20.02 -0.06 5.30
CA ILE A 112 19.13 -0.30 4.16
C ILE A 112 19.93 -1.05 3.10
N TYR A 113 19.41 -2.19 2.67
CA TYR A 113 19.91 -2.97 1.56
C TYR A 113 18.95 -2.83 0.37
N PHE A 114 19.47 -2.37 -0.76
CA PHE A 114 18.84 -2.58 -2.06
C PHE A 114 19.51 -3.77 -2.73
N ILE A 115 18.74 -4.83 -2.97
CA ILE A 115 19.20 -6.03 -3.68
C ILE A 115 18.55 -6.00 -5.06
N VAL A 116 19.37 -6.01 -6.11
CA VAL A 116 18.93 -5.61 -7.46
C VAL A 116 19.35 -6.63 -8.51
N GLU A 117 18.52 -6.79 -9.53
CA GLU A 117 18.76 -7.68 -10.68
C GLU A 117 19.66 -7.03 -11.74
N GLU A 118 19.71 -5.69 -11.75
CA GLU A 118 20.43 -4.94 -12.78
C GLU A 118 21.95 -5.02 -12.62
N ASN A 119 22.63 -5.05 -13.77
CA ASN A 119 24.08 -4.94 -13.82
C ASN A 119 24.51 -3.47 -13.71
N ASN A 120 25.67 -3.23 -13.09
CA ASN A 120 26.27 -1.90 -12.95
C ASN A 120 25.35 -0.87 -12.23
N PRO A 121 24.79 -1.18 -11.04
CA PRO A 121 23.90 -0.26 -10.34
C PRO A 121 24.57 1.06 -9.92
N GLU A 122 25.91 1.10 -9.94
CA GLU A 122 26.76 2.28 -9.79
C GLU A 122 26.32 3.44 -10.72
N LEU A 123 25.83 3.11 -11.94
CA LEU A 123 25.34 4.09 -12.91
C LEU A 123 24.01 4.75 -12.47
N TYR A 124 23.30 4.14 -11.53
CA TYR A 124 22.00 4.59 -11.04
C TYR A 124 22.07 5.04 -9.57
N ILE A 125 23.27 5.29 -9.04
CA ILE A 125 23.47 5.60 -7.62
C ILE A 125 22.66 6.81 -7.15
N ASP A 126 22.48 7.81 -8.01
CA ASP A 126 21.68 8.99 -7.70
C ASP A 126 20.20 8.69 -7.53
N TYR A 127 19.67 7.67 -8.22
CA TYR A 127 18.29 7.21 -8.02
C TYR A 127 18.15 6.52 -6.66
N TYR A 128 19.08 5.65 -6.28
CA TYR A 128 19.08 5.02 -4.96
C TYR A 128 19.26 6.06 -3.84
N ASN A 129 20.08 7.09 -4.04
CA ASN A 129 20.21 8.21 -3.12
C ASN A 129 18.87 8.97 -2.93
N GLN A 130 18.12 9.22 -4.01
CA GLN A 130 16.77 9.79 -3.91
C GLN A 130 15.80 8.87 -3.17
N TYR A 131 15.92 7.55 -3.34
CA TYR A 131 15.11 6.58 -2.59
C TYR A 131 15.42 6.65 -1.10
N ILE A 132 16.70 6.71 -0.72
CA ILE A 132 17.13 6.88 0.68
C ILE A 132 16.58 8.18 1.26
N GLU A 133 16.67 9.31 0.56
CA GLU A 133 16.09 10.57 1.04
C GLU A 133 14.60 10.46 1.33
N LYS A 134 13.83 9.84 0.42
CA LYS A 134 12.40 9.63 0.59
C LYS A 134 12.08 8.72 1.77
N ILE A 135 12.84 7.64 1.96
CA ILE A 135 12.75 6.75 3.13
C ILE A 135 13.00 7.55 4.41
N LEU A 136 14.05 8.36 4.43
CA LEU A 136 14.45 9.16 5.58
C LEU A 136 13.40 10.22 5.96
N VAL A 137 12.81 10.89 4.98
CA VAL A 137 11.69 11.82 5.19
C VAL A 137 10.52 11.10 5.84
N TRP A 138 10.16 9.92 5.38
CA TRP A 138 9.09 9.14 6.01
C TRP A 138 9.47 8.66 7.43
N LEU A 139 10.69 8.15 7.61
CA LEU A 139 11.17 7.71 8.93
C LEU A 139 11.19 8.86 9.95
N TYR A 140 11.46 10.09 9.51
CA TYR A 140 11.31 11.28 10.35
C TYR A 140 9.87 11.44 10.85
N ILE A 141 8.90 11.38 9.93
CA ILE A 141 7.47 11.57 10.23
C ILE A 141 6.99 10.47 11.16
N VAL A 142 7.14 9.20 10.77
CA VAL A 142 6.61 8.05 11.51
C VAL A 142 7.19 7.96 12.93
N ASN A 143 8.44 8.38 13.12
CA ASN A 143 9.08 8.40 14.44
C ASN A 143 8.43 9.39 15.40
N GLN A 144 7.78 10.47 14.92
CA GLN A 144 7.01 11.40 15.76
C GLN A 144 5.71 10.77 16.30
N TYR A 145 5.15 9.79 15.58
CA TYR A 145 3.92 9.10 15.97
C TYR A 145 4.16 7.91 16.89
N SER A 146 5.36 7.35 16.87
CA SER A 146 5.67 6.12 17.59
C SER A 146 6.02 6.33 19.06
N SER A 147 5.76 5.30 19.87
CA SER A 147 6.23 5.29 21.25
C SER A 147 7.76 5.10 21.31
N LYS A 148 8.42 5.73 22.30
CA LYS A 148 9.87 5.62 22.53
C LYS A 148 10.39 4.20 22.82
N LYS A 149 9.51 3.19 22.88
CA LYS A 149 9.84 1.80 23.24
C LYS A 149 10.24 0.93 22.05
N CYS A 150 10.07 1.39 20.81
CA CYS A 150 10.47 0.64 19.62
C CYS A 150 12.00 0.70 19.41
N SER A 151 12.58 -0.35 18.80
CA SER A 151 14.03 -0.63 18.74
C SER A 151 14.97 0.54 18.38
N LYS A 152 16.22 0.40 18.84
CA LYS A 152 17.40 1.23 18.51
C LYS A 152 18.04 0.88 17.16
N HIS A 153 17.68 -0.25 16.55
CA HIS A 153 18.19 -0.66 15.24
C HIS A 153 17.02 -0.82 14.28
N LEU A 154 17.24 -0.60 12.98
CA LEU A 154 16.25 -0.87 11.94
C LEU A 154 16.98 -1.34 10.68
N THR A 155 16.66 -2.54 10.20
CA THR A 155 17.23 -3.06 8.95
C THR A 155 16.14 -3.23 7.90
N LEU A 156 16.33 -2.63 6.72
CA LEU A 156 15.44 -2.77 5.58
C LEU A 156 16.12 -3.65 4.53
N TYR A 157 15.46 -4.73 4.12
CA TYR A 157 15.84 -5.54 2.98
C TYR A 157 14.86 -5.27 1.85
N ILE A 158 15.31 -4.53 0.84
CA ILE A 158 14.51 -4.15 -0.31
C ILE A 158 15.03 -4.91 -1.53
N TYR A 159 14.42 -6.06 -1.82
CA TYR A 159 14.67 -6.83 -3.03
C TYR A 159 13.84 -6.23 -4.16
N PHE A 160 14.50 -5.53 -5.08
CA PHE A 160 13.89 -5.00 -6.29
C PHE A 160 13.75 -6.09 -7.35
N THR A 161 13.03 -7.15 -7.00
CA THR A 161 12.70 -8.19 -7.97
C THR A 161 11.76 -7.63 -9.03
N SER A 162 11.88 -8.12 -10.27
CA SER A 162 10.97 -7.83 -11.38
C SER A 162 9.61 -8.53 -11.29
N LEU A 163 9.41 -9.41 -10.30
CA LEU A 163 8.11 -10.05 -10.04
C LEU A 163 7.01 -9.04 -9.74
N THR A 164 5.79 -9.35 -10.17
CA THR A 164 4.61 -8.45 -10.08
C THR A 164 3.39 -9.22 -9.60
N LYS A 165 2.48 -8.52 -8.93
CA LYS A 165 1.22 -9.09 -8.45
C LYS A 165 0.24 -9.23 -9.60
N LYS A 166 -0.25 -10.45 -9.83
CA LYS A 166 -1.20 -10.75 -10.91
C LYS A 166 -2.27 -11.73 -10.46
N LEU A 167 -3.44 -11.61 -11.08
CA LEU A 167 -4.47 -12.65 -11.03
C LEU A 167 -3.92 -13.96 -11.63
N PRO A 168 -4.27 -15.12 -11.05
CA PRO A 168 -4.00 -16.42 -11.65
C PRO A 168 -4.66 -16.58 -13.03
N PRO A 169 -4.24 -17.57 -13.83
CA PRO A 169 -4.80 -17.81 -15.16
C PRO A 169 -6.27 -18.27 -15.13
N SER A 170 -6.76 -18.80 -14.01
CA SER A 170 -8.15 -19.21 -13.84
C SER A 170 -8.61 -19.10 -12.38
N ASN A 171 -9.92 -19.06 -12.18
CA ASN A 171 -10.55 -18.92 -10.88
C ASN A 171 -10.55 -20.19 -10.01
N ILE A 172 -9.89 -21.26 -10.47
CA ILE A 172 -9.67 -22.48 -9.65
C ILE A 172 -8.60 -22.23 -8.58
N TYR A 173 -7.70 -21.28 -8.82
CA TYR A 173 -6.62 -20.93 -7.91
C TYR A 173 -7.13 -19.98 -6.82
N VAL A 174 -6.68 -20.22 -5.59
CA VAL A 174 -6.92 -19.34 -4.44
C VAL A 174 -5.90 -18.20 -4.48
N LEU A 175 -6.36 -16.98 -4.19
CA LEU A 175 -5.46 -15.83 -4.11
C LEU A 175 -4.64 -15.89 -2.81
N ASN A 176 -3.33 -15.85 -2.95
CA ASN A 176 -2.37 -15.95 -1.85
C ASN A 176 -1.31 -14.85 -1.92
N GLU A 177 -0.25 -14.96 -1.13
CA GLU A 177 0.82 -13.96 -1.01
C GLU A 177 1.53 -13.67 -2.34
N ASN A 178 1.64 -14.64 -3.25
CA ASN A 178 2.19 -14.42 -4.58
C ASN A 178 1.32 -13.46 -5.41
N ASN A 179 0.01 -13.47 -5.17
CA ASN A 179 -0.92 -12.63 -5.92
C ASN A 179 -1.07 -11.23 -5.31
N VAL A 180 -0.89 -11.06 -3.99
CA VAL A 180 -1.31 -9.81 -3.31
C VAL A 180 -0.29 -9.16 -2.36
N ASN A 181 0.67 -9.89 -1.79
CA ASN A 181 1.58 -9.36 -0.76
C ASN A 181 2.94 -9.00 -1.33
N THR A 182 3.50 -7.83 -1.05
CA THR A 182 4.83 -7.41 -1.54
C THR A 182 5.91 -7.40 -0.45
N ALA A 183 5.52 -7.55 0.81
CA ALA A 183 6.42 -7.41 1.94
C ALA A 183 5.92 -8.19 3.16
N PHE A 184 6.74 -8.22 4.19
CA PHE A 184 6.38 -8.61 5.54
C PHE A 184 7.32 -7.96 6.56
N THR A 185 6.83 -7.87 7.79
CA THR A 185 7.57 -7.33 8.93
C THR A 185 7.03 -7.91 10.24
N TYR A 186 7.76 -7.70 11.32
CA TYR A 186 7.25 -7.93 12.67
C TYR A 186 6.74 -6.62 13.28
N SER A 187 5.65 -6.71 14.04
CA SER A 187 5.16 -5.59 14.84
C SER A 187 6.05 -5.38 16.07
N CYS A 188 6.68 -4.20 16.17
CA CYS A 188 7.42 -3.75 17.36
C CYS A 188 8.49 -4.72 17.92
N HIS A 189 9.29 -5.34 17.05
CA HIS A 189 10.33 -6.29 17.47
C HIS A 189 11.58 -5.60 18.05
N HIS A 190 12.37 -6.32 18.88
CA HIS A 190 13.62 -5.79 19.45
C HIS A 190 14.69 -5.51 18.39
N ASP A 191 14.77 -6.35 17.36
CA ASP A 191 15.62 -6.16 16.19
C ASP A 191 14.71 -6.16 14.95
N PRO A 192 14.15 -5.00 14.58
CA PRO A 192 13.15 -4.93 13.53
C PRO A 192 13.81 -5.03 12.16
N GLU A 193 13.32 -5.97 11.39
CA GLU A 193 13.62 -6.14 9.99
C GLU A 193 12.34 -5.90 9.17
N ILE A 194 12.43 -5.06 8.15
CA ILE A 194 11.37 -4.88 7.15
C ILE A 194 11.87 -5.50 5.84
N VAL A 195 11.07 -6.40 5.27
CA VAL A 195 11.41 -7.09 4.03
C VAL A 195 10.42 -6.69 2.95
N ILE A 196 10.90 -6.05 1.88
CA ILE A 196 10.11 -5.71 0.69
C ILE A 196 10.71 -6.50 -0.46
N PHE A 197 9.91 -7.35 -1.10
CA PHE A 197 10.43 -8.33 -2.05
C PHE A 197 9.93 -8.15 -3.48
N ARG A 198 9.25 -7.03 -3.81
CA ARG A 198 9.01 -6.63 -5.19
C ARG A 198 9.30 -5.15 -5.38
N LYS A 199 9.82 -4.79 -6.56
CA LYS A 199 9.99 -3.38 -6.97
C LYS A 199 8.64 -2.66 -7.11
N GLU A 200 7.59 -3.40 -7.49
CA GLU A 200 6.23 -2.89 -7.63
C GLU A 200 5.70 -2.29 -6.31
N GLU A 201 5.34 -1.01 -6.34
CA GLU A 201 4.73 -0.26 -5.23
C GLU A 201 5.61 -0.18 -3.97
N TRP A 202 6.91 -0.44 -4.11
CA TRP A 202 7.84 -0.68 -2.99
C TRP A 202 7.77 0.42 -1.92
N PHE A 203 7.59 1.68 -2.33
CA PHE A 203 7.57 2.78 -1.36
C PHE A 203 6.27 2.82 -0.57
N LYS A 204 5.10 2.67 -1.21
CA LYS A 204 3.81 2.56 -0.50
C LYS A 204 3.84 1.36 0.44
N VAL A 205 4.42 0.25 -0.02
CA VAL A 205 4.60 -0.95 0.81
C VAL A 205 5.53 -0.67 2.00
N LEU A 206 6.60 0.11 1.84
CA LEU A 206 7.40 0.55 2.98
C LEU A 206 6.56 1.36 4.00
N LEU A 207 5.70 2.27 3.52
CA LEU A 207 4.78 3.01 4.40
C LEU A 207 3.90 2.02 5.17
N HIS A 208 3.35 1.01 4.51
CA HIS A 208 2.55 -0.05 5.14
C HIS A 208 3.35 -0.82 6.22
N GLU A 209 4.51 -1.38 5.88
CA GLU A 209 5.29 -2.20 6.83
C GLU A 209 5.80 -1.38 8.01
N THR A 210 6.14 -0.11 7.79
CA THR A 210 6.57 0.76 8.90
C THR A 210 5.43 1.09 9.88
N PHE A 211 4.16 1.08 9.45
CA PHE A 211 3.02 1.20 10.38
C PHE A 211 2.97 0.03 11.37
N HIS A 212 3.11 -1.20 10.88
CA HIS A 212 3.23 -2.39 11.72
C HIS A 212 4.46 -2.30 12.62
N ASN A 213 5.61 -2.01 12.01
CA ASN A 213 6.90 -1.98 12.70
C ASN A 213 6.95 -0.95 13.84
N TYR A 214 6.36 0.23 13.63
CA TYR A 214 6.26 1.30 14.62
C TYR A 214 4.98 1.20 15.49
N ALA A 215 4.24 0.10 15.37
CA ALA A 215 3.07 -0.24 16.17
C ALA A 215 1.95 0.82 16.14
N LEU A 216 1.72 1.42 14.96
CA LEU A 216 0.73 2.47 14.74
C LEU A 216 -0.69 1.93 14.49
N ASP A 217 -0.82 0.68 14.09
CA ASP A 217 -2.10 -0.05 13.99
C ASP A 217 -2.42 -0.81 15.28
N PHE A 218 -3.24 -1.85 15.19
CA PHE A 218 -3.69 -2.68 16.31
C PHE A 218 -3.41 -4.19 16.11
N SER A 219 -2.46 -4.54 15.23
CA SER A 219 -2.04 -5.94 14.98
C SER A 219 -1.50 -6.64 16.23
N ASP A 220 -0.95 -5.88 17.18
CA ASP A 220 -0.42 -6.38 18.46
C ASP A 220 -1.48 -6.48 19.57
N MET A 221 -2.77 -6.21 19.29
CA MET A 221 -3.85 -6.39 20.25
C MET A 221 -4.36 -7.83 20.23
N ASN A 222 -4.27 -8.57 21.34
CA ASN A 222 -4.79 -9.95 21.40
C ASN A 222 -6.32 -10.06 21.24
N THR A 223 -7.07 -8.99 21.50
CA THR A 223 -8.55 -8.98 21.50
C THR A 223 -9.17 -8.62 20.15
N HIS A 224 -8.36 -8.34 19.12
CA HIS A 224 -8.89 -7.75 17.90
C HIS A 224 -9.83 -8.70 17.14
N GLN A 225 -9.48 -9.99 17.12
CA GLN A 225 -10.27 -11.03 16.47
C GLN A 225 -11.62 -11.21 17.17
N ASP A 226 -11.65 -11.28 18.50
CA ASP A 226 -12.87 -11.51 19.27
C ASP A 226 -13.92 -10.39 19.13
N ILE A 227 -13.47 -9.15 18.95
CA ILE A 227 -14.36 -7.99 18.92
C ILE A 227 -14.83 -7.70 17.49
N CYS A 228 -13.90 -7.65 16.55
CA CYS A 228 -14.19 -7.14 15.22
C CYS A 228 -14.52 -8.24 14.21
N ASN A 229 -13.95 -9.44 14.33
CA ASN A 229 -14.23 -10.50 13.35
C ASN A 229 -15.71 -10.88 13.33
N PRO A 230 -16.40 -11.09 14.47
CA PRO A 230 -17.84 -11.38 14.45
C PRO A 230 -18.66 -10.26 13.81
N ALA A 231 -18.32 -9.00 14.10
CA ALA A 231 -19.01 -7.85 13.52
C ALA A 231 -18.82 -7.79 12.00
N ILE A 232 -17.58 -7.90 11.51
CA ILE A 232 -17.28 -7.86 10.08
C ILE A 232 -17.85 -9.07 9.33
N LEU A 233 -17.73 -10.28 9.87
CA LEU A 233 -18.28 -11.49 9.26
C LEU A 233 -19.82 -11.52 9.29
N SER A 234 -20.46 -10.77 10.19
CA SER A 234 -21.91 -10.57 10.12
C SER A 234 -22.33 -9.69 8.93
N LEU A 235 -21.46 -8.78 8.47
CA LEU A 235 -21.67 -7.96 7.28
C LEU A 235 -21.31 -8.73 6.01
N PHE A 236 -20.19 -9.45 6.06
CA PHE A 236 -19.62 -10.24 4.98
C PHE A 236 -19.37 -11.68 5.44
N PRO A 237 -20.38 -12.56 5.42
CA PRO A 237 -20.23 -13.94 5.85
C PRO A 237 -19.46 -14.74 4.78
N VAL A 238 -18.14 -14.66 4.88
CA VAL A 238 -17.13 -15.35 4.06
C VAL A 238 -16.10 -16.04 4.95
N ASN A 239 -15.36 -17.02 4.44
CA ASN A 239 -14.25 -17.61 5.16
C ASN A 239 -13.02 -16.69 5.10
N SER A 240 -12.69 -16.03 6.22
CA SER A 240 -11.62 -15.03 6.31
C SER A 240 -11.16 -14.87 7.75
N ASP A 241 -9.85 -14.68 7.95
CA ASP A 241 -9.27 -14.26 9.24
C ASP A 241 -9.55 -12.77 9.54
N VAL A 242 -10.09 -12.04 8.55
CA VAL A 242 -10.44 -10.62 8.53
C VAL A 242 -9.22 -9.70 8.64
N ASN A 243 -8.31 -9.94 9.59
CA ASN A 243 -7.08 -9.19 9.84
C ASN A 243 -7.26 -7.69 9.64
N LEU A 244 -8.24 -7.11 10.33
CA LEU A 244 -8.75 -5.77 10.03
C LEU A 244 -7.70 -4.66 10.11
N TYR A 245 -6.62 -4.88 10.87
CA TYR A 245 -5.49 -3.97 10.95
C TYR A 245 -4.83 -3.76 9.59
N GLU A 246 -4.87 -4.74 8.69
CA GLU A 246 -4.38 -4.65 7.32
C GLU A 246 -5.11 -3.58 6.52
N ALA A 247 -6.44 -3.49 6.67
CA ALA A 247 -7.24 -2.46 6.00
C ALA A 247 -6.95 -1.06 6.55
N TYR A 248 -6.74 -0.95 7.87
CA TYR A 248 -6.36 0.30 8.52
C TYR A 248 -4.97 0.79 8.05
N THR A 249 -4.00 -0.12 8.04
CA THR A 249 -2.62 0.17 7.64
C THR A 249 -2.54 0.49 6.16
N GLU A 250 -3.20 -0.28 5.29
CA GLU A 250 -3.21 -0.03 3.85
C GLU A 250 -3.89 1.31 3.51
N PHE A 251 -4.99 1.66 4.19
CA PHE A 251 -5.61 2.98 4.04
C PHE A 251 -4.61 4.11 4.30
N TRP A 252 -3.90 4.07 5.42
CA TRP A 252 -2.92 5.11 5.74
C TRP A 252 -1.73 5.10 4.80
N ALA A 253 -1.22 3.92 4.42
CA ALA A 253 -0.14 3.78 3.45
C ALA A 253 -0.52 4.46 2.12
N GLU A 254 -1.75 4.29 1.64
CA GLU A 254 -2.25 4.99 0.44
C GLU A 254 -2.38 6.50 0.64
N ILE A 255 -2.97 6.97 1.75
CA ILE A 255 -3.08 8.41 2.03
C ILE A 255 -1.71 9.08 2.07
N ILE A 256 -0.75 8.48 2.79
CA ILE A 256 0.61 9.02 2.86
C ILE A 256 1.30 8.92 1.50
N ASN A 257 1.15 7.82 0.75
CA ASN A 257 1.71 7.71 -0.60
C ASN A 257 1.18 8.80 -1.53
N VAL A 258 -0.12 9.10 -1.49
CA VAL A 258 -0.73 10.20 -2.22
C VAL A 258 -0.12 11.54 -1.82
N LEU A 259 0.08 11.81 -0.52
CA LEU A 259 0.75 13.03 -0.07
C LEU A 259 2.17 13.16 -0.64
N PHE A 260 2.94 12.07 -0.64
CA PHE A 260 4.26 12.04 -1.26
C PHE A 260 4.18 12.31 -2.77
N CYS A 261 3.26 11.66 -3.49
CA CYS A 261 3.03 11.93 -4.92
C CYS A 261 2.70 13.42 -5.16
N SER A 262 1.78 13.98 -4.39
CA SER A 262 1.38 15.39 -4.50
C SER A 262 2.54 16.36 -4.27
N TYR A 263 3.37 16.06 -3.26
CA TYR A 263 4.53 16.86 -2.90
C TYR A 263 5.62 16.82 -3.96
N TYR A 264 6.02 15.64 -4.42
CA TYR A 264 7.08 15.53 -5.44
C TYR A 264 6.66 16.07 -6.80
N VAL A 265 5.37 15.97 -7.16
CA VAL A 265 4.86 16.63 -8.38
C VAL A 265 4.84 18.15 -8.24
N ALA A 266 4.46 18.68 -7.07
CA ALA A 266 4.55 20.12 -6.83
C ALA A 266 6.01 20.62 -6.92
N LEU A 267 6.97 19.88 -6.37
CA LEU A 267 8.40 20.20 -6.48
C LEU A 267 8.90 20.19 -7.93
N GLU A 268 8.44 19.26 -8.77
CA GLU A 268 8.80 19.24 -10.20
C GLU A 268 8.33 20.52 -10.92
N HIS A 269 7.25 21.13 -10.44
CA HIS A 269 6.72 22.41 -10.94
C HIS A 269 7.22 23.63 -10.14
N ASN A 270 8.26 23.47 -9.31
CA ASN A 270 8.81 24.51 -8.45
C ASN A 270 7.77 25.18 -7.53
N SER A 271 6.73 24.43 -7.11
CA SER A 271 5.73 24.90 -6.16
C SER A 271 5.80 24.15 -4.83
N THR A 272 5.55 24.88 -3.75
CA THR A 272 5.33 24.35 -2.40
C THR A 272 4.08 24.94 -1.75
N SER A 273 3.25 25.61 -2.56
CA SER A 273 2.04 26.27 -2.09
C SER A 273 1.06 25.22 -1.55
N ASP A 274 0.34 25.56 -0.48
CA ASP A 274 -0.66 24.65 0.07
C ASP A 274 -1.76 24.34 -0.95
N ASP A 275 -2.12 25.30 -1.81
CA ASP A 275 -3.18 25.12 -2.80
C ASP A 275 -2.78 24.13 -3.89
N ASP A 276 -1.54 24.19 -4.39
CA ASP A 276 -1.04 23.22 -5.38
C ASP A 276 -0.90 21.82 -4.78
N LEU A 277 -0.41 21.71 -3.55
CA LEU A 277 -0.30 20.45 -2.83
C LEU A 277 -1.66 19.80 -2.63
N LEU A 278 -2.64 20.60 -2.20
CA LEU A 278 -4.02 20.17 -1.99
C LEU A 278 -4.73 19.81 -3.30
N SER A 279 -4.50 20.57 -4.39
CA SER A 279 -5.03 20.25 -5.72
C SER A 279 -4.46 18.94 -6.25
N ASN A 280 -3.15 18.74 -6.13
CA ASN A 280 -2.50 17.47 -6.50
C ASN A 280 -3.03 16.31 -5.65
N PHE A 281 -3.26 16.53 -4.35
CA PHE A 281 -3.87 15.51 -3.49
C PHE A 281 -5.25 15.10 -3.99
N ASP A 282 -6.12 16.07 -4.29
CA ASP A 282 -7.46 15.80 -4.80
C ASP A 282 -7.43 15.05 -6.13
N PHE A 283 -6.46 15.38 -7.00
CA PHE A 283 -6.24 14.65 -8.24
C PHE A 283 -5.91 13.17 -7.97
N PHE A 284 -4.88 12.88 -7.18
CA PHE A 284 -4.41 11.51 -6.94
C PHE A 284 -5.38 10.68 -6.10
N ILE A 285 -5.99 11.24 -5.06
CA ILE A 285 -6.92 10.48 -4.20
C ILE A 285 -8.17 10.03 -4.97
N ASN A 286 -8.62 10.79 -5.97
CA ASN A 286 -9.76 10.39 -6.79
C ASN A 286 -9.39 9.24 -7.76
N PHE A 287 -8.14 9.17 -8.22
CA PHE A 287 -7.64 7.98 -8.92
C PHE A 287 -7.56 6.78 -7.98
N GLU A 288 -7.03 6.94 -6.77
CA GLU A 288 -6.97 5.83 -5.80
C GLU A 288 -8.36 5.30 -5.47
N ARG A 289 -9.35 6.18 -5.25
CA ARG A 289 -10.75 5.76 -5.04
C ARG A 289 -11.28 4.97 -6.23
N THR A 290 -11.10 5.47 -7.45
CA THR A 290 -11.52 4.79 -8.68
C THR A 290 -10.85 3.42 -8.81
N TYR A 291 -9.55 3.38 -8.54
CA TYR A 291 -8.74 2.18 -8.65
C TYR A 291 -9.09 1.14 -7.58
N GLY A 292 -9.37 1.57 -6.35
CA GLY A 292 -9.85 0.71 -5.26
C GLY A 292 -11.15 0.01 -5.62
N PHE A 293 -12.13 0.72 -6.19
CA PHE A 293 -13.34 0.09 -6.73
C PHE A 293 -13.03 -0.88 -7.88
N PHE A 294 -12.16 -0.49 -8.80
CA PHE A 294 -11.77 -1.34 -9.92
C PHE A 294 -11.14 -2.65 -9.43
N GLN A 295 -10.19 -2.57 -8.50
CA GLN A 295 -9.55 -3.74 -7.89
C GLN A 295 -10.57 -4.59 -7.12
N MET A 296 -11.45 -3.99 -6.31
CA MET A 296 -12.52 -4.71 -5.61
C MET A 296 -13.40 -5.51 -6.58
N ILE A 297 -13.92 -4.86 -7.62
CA ILE A 297 -14.82 -5.51 -8.58
C ILE A 297 -14.07 -6.53 -9.43
N LYS A 298 -12.82 -6.28 -9.81
CA LYS A 298 -11.98 -7.21 -10.56
C LYS A 298 -11.72 -8.48 -9.77
N THR A 299 -11.32 -8.35 -8.50
CA THR A 299 -11.07 -9.47 -7.61
C THR A 299 -12.32 -10.32 -7.40
N LEU A 300 -13.47 -9.68 -7.15
CA LEU A 300 -14.74 -10.40 -7.02
C LEU A 300 -15.18 -11.06 -8.33
N ASN A 301 -15.02 -10.37 -9.46
CA ASN A 301 -15.37 -10.93 -10.76
C ASN A 301 -14.50 -12.15 -11.12
N PHE A 302 -13.21 -12.13 -10.76
CA PHE A 302 -12.32 -13.28 -10.87
C PHE A 302 -12.87 -14.48 -10.09
N MET A 303 -13.35 -14.26 -8.86
CA MET A 303 -14.00 -15.30 -8.05
C MET A 303 -15.40 -15.70 -8.57
N GLY A 304 -15.98 -15.01 -9.56
CA GLY A 304 -17.36 -15.24 -10.00
C GLY A 304 -18.42 -14.62 -9.07
N LEU A 305 -18.03 -13.64 -8.26
CA LEU A 305 -18.87 -12.95 -7.28
C LEU A 305 -19.14 -11.50 -7.69
N THR A 306 -20.25 -10.96 -7.16
CA THR A 306 -20.53 -9.52 -7.13
C THR A 306 -20.42 -9.01 -5.70
N TYR A 307 -20.23 -7.69 -5.53
CA TYR A 307 -20.19 -7.09 -4.19
C TYR A 307 -21.48 -7.38 -3.38
N LYS A 308 -22.64 -7.40 -4.05
CA LYS A 308 -23.91 -7.75 -3.43
C LYS A 308 -23.94 -9.19 -2.92
N ASN A 309 -23.26 -10.12 -3.60
CA ASN A 309 -23.17 -11.50 -3.12
C ASN A 309 -22.48 -11.55 -1.75
N LEU A 310 -21.56 -10.64 -1.43
CA LEU A 310 -20.83 -10.66 -0.16
C LEU A 310 -21.70 -10.43 1.08
N TYR A 311 -22.80 -9.68 0.97
CA TYR A 311 -23.62 -9.31 2.15
C TYR A 311 -25.11 -9.71 2.03
N SER A 312 -25.55 -10.19 0.86
CA SER A 312 -26.97 -10.53 0.67
C SER A 312 -27.36 -11.76 1.48
N LYS A 313 -28.48 -11.67 2.19
CA LYS A 313 -29.08 -12.77 2.97
C LYS A 313 -29.86 -13.78 2.12
N LYS A 314 -29.87 -13.64 0.79
CA LYS A 314 -30.50 -14.62 -0.11
C LYS A 314 -29.71 -15.92 -0.09
N GLU A 315 -30.41 -17.05 -0.09
CA GLU A 315 -29.82 -18.40 -0.12
C GLU A 315 -28.82 -18.58 -1.26
N GLU A 316 -29.17 -18.14 -2.48
CA GLU A 316 -28.26 -18.14 -3.63
C GLU A 316 -26.94 -17.42 -3.34
N SER A 317 -26.99 -16.24 -2.70
CA SER A 317 -25.77 -15.49 -2.38
C SER A 317 -24.97 -16.15 -1.26
N ALA A 318 -25.62 -16.85 -0.32
CA ALA A 318 -24.91 -17.65 0.67
C ALA A 318 -24.16 -18.81 0.02
N LEU A 319 -24.83 -19.59 -0.82
CA LEU A 319 -24.21 -20.69 -1.57
C LEU A 319 -23.04 -20.20 -2.42
N MET A 320 -23.20 -19.06 -3.11
CA MET A 320 -22.11 -18.48 -3.91
C MET A 320 -20.90 -18.10 -3.06
N ARG A 321 -21.09 -17.47 -1.89
CA ARG A 321 -19.96 -17.12 -1.02
C ARG A 321 -19.24 -18.35 -0.50
N ASP A 322 -19.98 -19.34 -0.01
CA ASP A 322 -19.43 -20.56 0.60
C ASP A 322 -18.62 -21.39 -0.41
N THR A 323 -18.95 -21.31 -1.70
CA THR A 323 -18.31 -22.09 -2.77
C THR A 323 -17.24 -21.32 -3.54
N LEU A 324 -17.44 -20.02 -3.76
CA LEU A 324 -16.62 -19.23 -4.69
C LEU A 324 -15.66 -18.27 -3.99
N TYR A 325 -15.98 -17.78 -2.78
CA TYR A 325 -15.07 -16.89 -2.07
C TYR A 325 -13.92 -17.69 -1.46
N LYS A 326 -12.69 -17.41 -1.90
CA LYS A 326 -11.50 -18.12 -1.43
C LYS A 326 -10.33 -17.15 -1.30
N GLU A 327 -9.70 -17.15 -0.14
CA GLU A 327 -8.50 -16.39 0.14
C GLU A 327 -7.55 -17.19 1.02
N ASP A 328 -6.24 -17.12 0.72
CA ASP A 328 -5.14 -17.60 1.57
C ASP A 328 -4.23 -16.41 1.98
N SER A 329 -4.71 -15.18 1.76
CA SER A 329 -4.12 -13.92 2.20
C SER A 329 -5.24 -12.89 2.40
N ASN A 330 -4.95 -11.68 2.88
CA ASN A 330 -5.91 -10.71 3.40
C ASN A 330 -6.83 -10.04 2.34
N ILE A 331 -7.50 -10.80 1.46
CA ILE A 331 -8.30 -10.27 0.35
C ILE A 331 -9.49 -9.46 0.87
N LEU A 332 -10.19 -9.92 1.91
CA LEU A 332 -11.27 -9.18 2.55
C LEU A 332 -10.78 -7.80 3.03
N ALA A 333 -9.65 -7.74 3.72
CA ALA A 333 -9.10 -6.49 4.22
C ALA A 333 -8.64 -5.57 3.09
N TYR A 334 -7.78 -6.07 2.21
CA TYR A 334 -7.13 -5.28 1.16
C TYR A 334 -8.06 -4.88 0.02
N TYR A 335 -8.95 -5.76 -0.45
CA TYR A 335 -9.72 -5.49 -1.67
C TYR A 335 -11.20 -5.18 -1.41
N ILE A 336 -11.70 -5.39 -0.19
CA ILE A 336 -13.11 -5.09 0.14
C ILE A 336 -13.22 -3.98 1.19
N ILE A 337 -12.59 -4.16 2.36
CA ILE A 337 -12.73 -3.22 3.47
C ILE A 337 -11.94 -1.93 3.21
N ARG A 338 -10.69 -2.00 2.75
CA ARG A 338 -9.91 -0.81 2.43
C ARG A 338 -10.63 0.09 1.41
N PRO A 339 -11.22 -0.41 0.30
CA PRO A 339 -12.00 0.44 -0.60
C PRO A 339 -13.21 1.12 0.06
N ILE A 340 -13.86 0.50 1.06
CA ILE A 340 -14.90 1.15 1.87
C ILE A 340 -14.32 2.33 2.65
N LEU A 341 -13.15 2.15 3.29
CA LEU A 341 -12.46 3.22 4.02
C LEU A 341 -12.03 4.35 3.08
N LEU A 342 -11.43 4.01 1.94
CA LEU A 342 -10.92 4.96 0.95
C LEU A 342 -12.05 5.73 0.25
N HIS A 343 -13.16 5.08 -0.08
CA HIS A 343 -14.34 5.79 -0.60
C HIS A 343 -14.86 6.85 0.37
N ASN A 344 -14.74 6.56 1.67
CA ASN A 344 -15.17 7.43 2.77
C ASN A 344 -13.97 8.16 3.44
N TYR A 345 -12.86 8.36 2.73
CA TYR A 345 -11.59 8.83 3.32
C TYR A 345 -11.75 10.10 4.15
N GLN A 346 -12.55 11.07 3.73
CA GLN A 346 -12.77 12.31 4.49
C GLN A 346 -13.41 12.06 5.85
N GLY A 347 -14.42 11.18 5.88
CA GLY A 347 -15.07 10.75 7.11
C GLY A 347 -14.14 9.92 7.97
N PHE A 348 -13.30 9.09 7.36
CA PHE A 348 -12.38 8.22 8.08
C PHE A 348 -11.16 8.98 8.65
N LEU A 349 -10.59 9.93 7.91
CA LEU A 349 -9.60 10.90 8.43
C LEU A 349 -10.17 11.65 9.62
N SER A 350 -11.42 12.11 9.51
CA SER A 350 -12.13 12.78 10.59
C SER A 350 -12.39 11.90 11.81
N TRP A 351 -12.61 10.60 11.58
CA TRP A 351 -12.76 9.59 12.61
C TRP A 351 -11.41 9.34 13.31
N CYS A 352 -10.32 9.20 12.56
CA CYS A 352 -8.97 9.00 13.11
C CYS A 352 -8.55 10.19 13.98
N ASP A 353 -8.69 11.42 13.47
CA ASP A 353 -8.39 12.67 14.20
C ASP A 353 -9.15 12.80 15.54
N LYS A 354 -10.32 12.17 15.66
CA LYS A 354 -11.14 12.17 16.89
C LYS A 354 -10.80 11.02 17.85
N ASN A 355 -10.55 9.83 17.31
CA ASN A 355 -10.60 8.59 18.09
C ASN A 355 -9.20 8.03 18.42
N ASN A 356 -8.21 8.33 17.59
CA ASN A 356 -6.83 7.88 17.78
C ASN A 356 -6.10 8.69 18.86
N PHE A 357 -4.94 8.19 19.32
CA PHE A 357 -4.11 8.92 20.29
C PHE A 357 -3.45 10.14 19.65
N THR A 358 -2.92 9.94 18.45
CA THR A 358 -2.50 10.96 17.48
C THR A 358 -3.09 10.56 16.13
N LEU A 359 -3.04 11.43 15.11
CA LEU A 359 -3.73 11.20 13.84
C LEU A 359 -3.52 9.78 13.26
N LEU A 360 -2.27 9.30 13.22
CA LEU A 360 -1.93 7.98 12.67
C LEU A 360 -2.00 6.85 13.69
N GLN A 361 -1.69 7.11 14.98
CA GLN A 361 -1.53 6.07 15.99
C GLN A 361 -2.87 5.61 16.57
N PHE A 362 -3.31 4.41 16.16
CA PHE A 362 -4.54 3.80 16.62
C PHE A 362 -4.59 3.73 18.16
N LYS A 363 -5.72 4.16 18.74
CA LYS A 363 -5.93 4.04 20.19
C LYS A 363 -6.31 2.60 20.53
N LYS A 364 -5.34 1.81 20.98
CA LYS A 364 -5.46 0.37 21.28
C LYS A 364 -6.35 0.07 22.49
N THR A 365 -7.67 0.18 22.30
CA THR A 365 -8.69 -0.16 23.31
C THR A 365 -9.84 -0.89 22.65
N ASN A 366 -10.47 -1.81 23.39
CA ASN A 366 -11.64 -2.57 22.90
C ASN A 366 -12.77 -1.64 22.41
N ALA A 367 -12.99 -0.52 23.10
CA ALA A 367 -13.98 0.47 22.70
C ALA A 367 -13.64 1.15 21.36
N ASN A 368 -12.39 1.55 21.16
CA ASN A 368 -11.97 2.19 19.91
C ASN A 368 -12.04 1.22 18.72
N LEU A 369 -11.69 -0.04 18.96
CA LEU A 369 -11.81 -1.11 17.98
C LEU A 369 -13.27 -1.35 17.57
N ALA A 370 -14.18 -1.40 18.55
CA ALA A 370 -15.61 -1.51 18.27
C ALA A 370 -16.14 -0.30 17.45
N GLU A 371 -15.70 0.92 17.77
CA GLU A 371 -16.05 2.11 16.98
C GLU A 371 -15.50 2.08 15.55
N PHE A 372 -14.33 1.47 15.33
CA PHE A 372 -13.79 1.27 13.99
C PHE A 372 -14.67 0.30 13.18
N CYS A 373 -15.07 -0.83 13.78
CA CYS A 373 -15.99 -1.77 13.16
C CYS A 373 -17.36 -1.14 12.84
N LYS A 374 -17.90 -0.31 13.74
CA LYS A 374 -19.13 0.47 13.47
C LYS A 374 -18.97 1.46 12.33
N PHE A 375 -17.79 2.06 12.15
CA PHE A 375 -17.52 2.93 11.01
C PHE A 375 -17.69 2.15 9.69
N ILE A 376 -17.19 0.92 9.62
CA ILE A 376 -17.34 0.06 8.43
C ILE A 376 -18.81 -0.33 8.23
N GLU A 377 -19.49 -0.78 9.29
CA GLU A 377 -20.92 -1.12 9.27
C GLU A 377 -21.79 0.03 8.75
N LYS A 378 -21.48 1.28 9.12
CA LYS A 378 -22.22 2.44 8.66
C LYS A 378 -22.01 2.72 7.16
N ASN A 379 -20.86 2.36 6.61
CA ASN A 379 -20.40 2.83 5.31
C ASN A 379 -20.41 1.77 4.19
N TYR A 380 -20.42 0.47 4.51
CA TYR A 380 -20.27 -0.60 3.51
C TYR A 380 -21.38 -0.67 2.45
N LYS A 381 -22.56 -0.10 2.72
CA LYS A 381 -23.74 -0.20 1.84
C LYS A 381 -24.52 1.10 1.72
N THR A 382 -23.85 2.25 1.88
CA THR A 382 -24.47 3.55 1.63
C THR A 382 -24.89 3.67 0.16
N LYS A 383 -25.82 4.59 -0.14
CA LYS A 383 -26.26 4.86 -1.51
C LYS A 383 -25.07 5.15 -2.44
N SER A 384 -24.17 6.03 -2.01
CA SER A 384 -22.96 6.39 -2.77
C SER A 384 -22.00 5.21 -2.98
N MET A 385 -21.86 4.32 -1.99
CA MET A 385 -21.07 3.09 -2.13
C MET A 385 -21.67 2.17 -3.21
N ASN A 386 -22.97 1.91 -3.15
CA ASN A 386 -23.65 1.05 -4.13
C ASN A 386 -23.64 1.67 -5.55
N GLU A 387 -23.81 2.99 -5.69
CA GLU A 387 -23.70 3.67 -6.98
C GLU A 387 -22.31 3.50 -7.61
N SER A 388 -21.26 3.61 -6.79
CA SER A 388 -19.86 3.42 -7.21
C SER A 388 -19.59 1.97 -7.62
N VAL A 389 -20.09 1.01 -6.83
CA VAL A 389 -20.06 -0.42 -7.14
C VAL A 389 -20.78 -0.72 -8.45
N ASP A 390 -22.02 -0.27 -8.61
CA ASP A 390 -22.84 -0.53 -9.80
C ASP A 390 -22.20 0.06 -11.05
N CYS A 391 -21.65 1.27 -10.95
CA CYS A 391 -20.92 1.88 -12.04
C CYS A 391 -19.70 1.02 -12.43
N MET A 392 -18.88 0.61 -11.45
CA MET A 392 -17.66 -0.14 -11.71
C MET A 392 -17.95 -1.56 -12.23
N GLN A 393 -19.04 -2.19 -11.80
CA GLN A 393 -19.50 -3.47 -12.35
C GLN A 393 -19.93 -3.34 -13.82
N LYS A 394 -20.69 -2.31 -14.17
CA LYS A 394 -21.05 -2.02 -15.58
C LYS A 394 -19.80 -1.74 -16.42
N PHE A 395 -18.86 -1.01 -15.86
CA PHE A 395 -17.57 -0.75 -16.50
C PHE A 395 -16.80 -2.05 -16.76
N MET A 396 -16.69 -2.94 -15.77
CA MET A 396 -16.00 -4.23 -15.92
C MET A 396 -16.61 -5.08 -17.05
N ILE A 397 -17.94 -5.13 -17.17
CA ILE A 397 -18.63 -5.82 -18.26
C ILE A 397 -18.24 -5.22 -19.63
N LYS A 398 -18.17 -3.90 -19.74
CA LYS A 398 -17.76 -3.20 -20.97
C LYS A 398 -16.32 -3.54 -21.34
N VAL A 399 -15.41 -3.51 -20.38
CA VAL A 399 -13.98 -3.80 -20.59
C VAL A 399 -13.77 -5.27 -21.00
N ASN A 400 -14.46 -6.21 -20.35
CA ASN A 400 -14.41 -7.62 -20.73
C ASN A 400 -14.90 -7.86 -22.17
N LYS A 401 -15.93 -7.14 -22.63
CA LYS A 401 -16.36 -7.18 -24.04
C LYS A 401 -15.28 -6.64 -24.98
N MET A 402 -14.60 -5.55 -24.61
CA MET A 402 -13.49 -4.99 -25.42
C MET A 402 -12.36 -6.02 -25.60
N LYS A 403 -12.03 -6.80 -24.56
CA LYS A 403 -11.00 -7.86 -24.63
C LYS A 403 -11.32 -8.92 -25.70
N THR A 404 -12.60 -9.23 -25.91
CA THR A 404 -13.03 -10.22 -26.92
C THR A 404 -13.02 -9.69 -28.35
N MET A 405 -13.02 -8.36 -28.53
CA MET A 405 -12.94 -7.74 -29.85
C MET A 405 -11.47 -7.63 -30.30
N LYS A 406 -11.19 -7.80 -31.60
CA LYS A 406 -9.83 -7.69 -32.17
C LYS A 406 -9.28 -6.26 -32.01
N SER A 407 -8.66 -5.96 -30.87
CA SER A 407 -7.94 -4.71 -30.65
C SER A 407 -6.56 -4.74 -31.35
N LYS A 408 -6.02 -3.54 -31.66
CA LYS A 408 -4.63 -3.41 -32.12
C LYS A 408 -3.68 -3.95 -31.04
N LYS A 409 -2.56 -4.57 -31.45
CA LYS A 409 -1.61 -5.27 -30.56
C LYS A 409 -1.15 -4.43 -29.35
N ALA A 410 -0.79 -3.16 -29.54
CA ALA A 410 -0.36 -2.27 -28.45
C ALA A 410 -1.45 -2.06 -27.39
N ASN A 411 -2.70 -1.78 -27.80
CA ASN A 411 -3.83 -1.62 -26.89
C ASN A 411 -4.18 -2.92 -26.15
N LYS A 412 -3.76 -4.09 -26.68
CA LYS A 412 -4.02 -5.38 -26.04
C LYS A 412 -3.10 -5.59 -24.83
N GLU A 413 -1.81 -5.27 -24.94
CA GLU A 413 -0.84 -5.44 -23.85
C GLU A 413 -1.17 -4.53 -22.66
N GLU A 414 -1.51 -3.27 -22.91
CA GLU A 414 -1.93 -2.32 -21.86
C GLU A 414 -3.22 -2.76 -21.17
N LEU A 415 -4.19 -3.26 -21.95
CA LEU A 415 -5.44 -3.78 -21.43
C LEU A 415 -5.23 -5.07 -20.61
N ASP A 416 -4.39 -5.98 -21.09
CA ASP A 416 -4.04 -7.22 -20.39
C ASP A 416 -3.30 -6.89 -19.09
N PHE A 417 -2.38 -5.92 -19.07
CA PHE A 417 -1.78 -5.42 -17.84
C PHE A 417 -2.83 -4.88 -16.88
N THR A 418 -3.72 -4.00 -17.34
CA THR A 418 -4.76 -3.36 -16.52
C THR A 418 -5.70 -4.39 -15.88
N LEU A 419 -6.08 -5.42 -16.64
CA LEU A 419 -7.00 -6.47 -16.21
C LEU A 419 -6.35 -7.59 -15.40
N SER A 420 -5.02 -7.73 -15.42
CA SER A 420 -4.34 -8.83 -14.72
C SER A 420 -3.63 -8.40 -13.44
N ASN A 421 -3.12 -7.15 -13.36
CA ASN A 421 -2.36 -6.71 -12.19
C ASN A 421 -3.21 -6.78 -10.90
N MET A 422 -2.57 -6.99 -9.76
CA MET A 422 -3.20 -7.00 -8.43
C MET A 422 -2.57 -5.94 -7.52
N ARG A 423 -2.11 -4.85 -8.13
CA ARG A 423 -1.65 -3.64 -7.45
C ARG A 423 -2.69 -3.08 -6.49
N MET A 424 -2.22 -2.49 -5.40
CA MET A 424 -3.06 -1.87 -4.39
C MET A 424 -3.03 -0.35 -4.41
N THR A 425 -2.13 0.28 -5.16
CA THR A 425 -2.09 1.73 -5.40
C THR A 425 -1.92 2.00 -6.88
N ILE A 426 -2.64 3.00 -7.39
CA ILE A 426 -2.44 3.49 -8.76
C ILE A 426 -1.32 4.50 -8.83
N CYS A 427 -0.99 5.17 -7.72
CA CYS A 427 0.02 6.22 -7.66
C CYS A 427 1.37 5.64 -7.23
N GLU A 428 2.39 5.69 -8.08
CA GLU A 428 3.72 5.21 -7.74
C GLU A 428 4.77 6.21 -8.20
N LEU A 429 5.72 6.52 -7.32
CA LEU A 429 6.89 7.35 -7.63
C LEU A 429 8.06 6.46 -8.06
N GLY A 430 8.59 6.74 -9.26
CA GLY A 430 9.77 6.12 -9.87
C GLY A 430 11.01 6.99 -9.80
#